data_AF-A0A6L5H2V8-F1
#
_entry.id   AF-A0A6L5H2V8-F1
#
_cell.length_a   1.000
_cell.length_b   1.000
_cell.length_c   1.000
_cell.angle_alpha   90.00
_cell.angle_beta   90.00
_cell.angle_gamma   90.00
#
_symmetry.space_group_name_H-M   'P 1'
#
loop_
_entity.id
_entity.type
_entity.pdbx_description
1 polymer ?
#
loop_
_entity_poly.entity_id
_entity_poly.type
_entity_poly.pdbx_seq_one_letter_code
_entity_poly.pdbx_strand_id
1 'polypeptide(L)'
;MRTPKIYNDLIKNKEITNKIIAECIYSVNKRAKNYRDKIEDYKQAGFYRYKENNIENAKEQKEKYYSMKEDLLLNFSPKLIHKQYAG
;
A
#
# COMPACT_ATOMS: atom_id res chain seq x y z
N MET A 1 11.37 2.56 7.57
CA MET A 1 11.15 1.49 8.57
C MET A 1 11.63 0.18 7.97
N ARG A 2 12.55 -0.51 8.63
CA ARG A 2 13.05 -1.82 8.19
C ARG A 2 12.00 -2.88 8.57
N THR A 3 11.70 -3.82 7.68
CA THR A 3 10.79 -4.92 8.01
C THR A 3 11.36 -5.72 9.18
N PRO A 4 10.63 -5.89 10.30
CA PRO A 4 11.09 -6.71 11.41
C PRO A 4 11.42 -8.13 10.95
N LYS A 5 12.48 -8.72 11.50
CA LYS A 5 12.96 -10.06 11.13
C LYS A 5 11.87 -11.13 11.29
N ILE A 6 10.99 -10.95 12.28
CA ILE A 6 9.86 -11.81 12.60
C ILE A 6 9.02 -12.14 11.36
N TYR A 7 8.74 -11.17 10.48
CA TYR A 7 7.96 -11.44 9.26
C TYR A 7 8.69 -12.38 8.29
N ASN A 8 10.01 -12.23 8.15
CA ASN A 8 10.81 -13.10 7.29
C ASN A 8 10.87 -14.52 7.85
N ASP A 9 11.01 -14.65 9.17
CA ASP A 9 11.07 -15.95 9.84
C ASP A 9 9.71 -16.68 9.73
N LEU A 10 8.59 -15.95 9.90
CA LEU A 10 7.23 -16.50 9.72
C LEU A 10 6.95 -16.96 8.29
N ILE A 11 7.43 -16.22 7.28
CA ILE A 11 7.32 -16.63 5.87
C ILE A 11 8.13 -17.90 5.61
N LYS A 12 9.37 -17.99 6.13
CA LYS A 12 10.22 -19.18 5.98
C LYS A 12 9.58 -20.42 6.61
N ASN A 13 8.92 -20.24 7.76
CA ASN A 13 8.24 -21.31 8.46
C ASN A 13 6.85 -21.64 7.89
N LYS A 14 6.39 -20.92 6.85
CA LYS A 14 5.05 -21.04 6.23
C LYS A 14 3.90 -20.78 7.22
N GLU A 15 4.14 -19.98 8.25
CA GLU A 15 3.17 -19.63 9.30
C GLU A 15 2.42 -18.35 8.94
N ILE A 16 1.75 -18.34 7.80
CA ILE A 16 0.93 -17.19 7.38
C ILE A 16 -0.38 -17.21 8.16
N THR A 17 -0.40 -16.53 9.30
CA THR A 17 -1.61 -16.36 10.12
C THR A 17 -2.46 -15.18 9.63
N ASN A 18 -3.75 -15.17 9.99
CA ASN A 18 -4.66 -14.05 9.72
C ASN A 18 -4.10 -12.70 10.25
N LYS A 19 -3.37 -12.72 11.37
CA LYS A 19 -2.74 -11.52 11.94
C LYS A 19 -1.68 -10.94 11.00
N ILE A 20 -0.82 -11.80 10.44
CA ILE A 20 0.24 -11.37 9.51
C ILE A 20 -0.36 -10.79 8.23
N ILE A 21 -1.40 -11.42 7.69
CA ILE A 21 -2.09 -10.90 6.50
C ILE A 21 -2.75 -9.56 6.80
N ALA A 22 -3.42 -9.43 7.95
CA ALA A 22 -4.03 -8.16 8.36
C ALA A 22 -2.99 -7.05 8.48
N GLU A 23 -1.82 -7.34 9.05
CA GLU A 23 -0.70 -6.40 9.14
C GLU A 23 -0.12 -6.06 7.76
N CYS A 24 0.03 -7.04 6.86
CA CYS A 24 0.45 -6.82 5.47
C CYS A 24 -0.53 -5.92 4.72
N ILE A 25 -1.83 -6.21 4.76
CA ILE A 25 -2.88 -5.41 4.13
C ILE A 25 -2.89 -4.00 4.71
N TYR A 26 -2.81 -3.86 6.04
CA TYR A 26 -2.70 -2.55 6.70
C TYR A 26 -1.49 -1.77 6.19
N SER A 27 -0.33 -2.43 6.09
CA SER A 27 0.92 -1.84 5.62
C SER A 27 0.82 -1.34 4.18
N VAL A 28 0.23 -2.14 3.29
CA VAL A 28 0.02 -1.80 1.88
C VAL A 28 -0.97 -0.62 1.76
N ASN A 29 -2.10 -0.66 2.46
CA ASN A 29 -3.07 0.44 2.47
C ASN A 29 -2.47 1.75 2.99
N LYS A 30 -1.65 1.68 4.05
CA LYS A 30 -0.99 2.86 4.60
C LYS A 30 -0.01 3.47 3.59
N ARG A 31 0.75 2.65 2.87
CA ARG A 31 1.65 3.13 1.80
C ARG A 31 0.89 3.74 0.64
N ALA A 32 -0.19 3.11 0.18
CA ALA A 32 -1.04 3.67 -0.87
C ALA A 32 -1.60 5.05 -0.46
N LYS A 33 -2.10 5.18 0.78
CA LYS A 33 -2.54 6.47 1.33
C LYS A 33 -1.41 7.50 1.36
N ASN A 34 -0.22 7.11 1.82
CA ASN A 34 0.93 8.03 1.89
C ASN A 34 1.30 8.57 0.50
N TYR A 35 1.29 7.74 -0.55
CA TYR A 35 1.56 8.22 -1.91
C TYR A 35 0.43 9.08 -2.47
N ARG A 36 -0.83 8.78 -2.13
CA ARG A 36 -1.97 9.64 -2.46
C ARG A 36 -1.80 11.03 -1.82
N ASP A 37 -1.45 11.08 -0.54
CA ASP A 37 -1.24 12.33 0.19
C ASP A 37 -0.03 13.10 -0.41
N LYS A 38 1.07 12.41 -0.75
CA LYS A 38 2.22 13.01 -1.47
C LYS A 38 1.86 13.64 -2.81
N ILE A 39 0.94 13.04 -3.57
CA ILE A 39 0.46 13.63 -4.84
C ILE A 39 -0.15 15.00 -4.57
N GLU A 40 -0.94 15.12 -3.51
CA GLU A 40 -1.58 16.37 -3.12
C GLU A 40 -0.54 17.40 -2.64
N ASP A 41 0.42 16.97 -1.82
CA ASP A 41 1.53 17.81 -1.39
C ASP A 41 2.32 18.38 -2.58
N TYR A 42 2.63 17.55 -3.59
CA TYR A 42 3.34 18.00 -4.79
C TYR A 42 2.51 18.96 -5.64
N LYS A 43 1.18 18.76 -5.73
CA LYS A 43 0.29 19.70 -6.44
C LYS A 43 0.27 21.06 -5.77
N GLN A 44 0.23 21.09 -4.44
CA GLN A 44 0.20 22.32 -3.64
C GLN A 44 1.58 22.98 -3.51
N ALA A 45 2.65 22.22 -3.69
CA ALA A 45 4.00 22.77 -3.74
C ALA A 45 4.10 23.82 -4.86
N GLY A 46 4.83 24.90 -4.60
CA GLY A 46 5.10 25.97 -5.57
C GLY A 46 5.96 25.51 -6.76
N PHE A 47 6.77 26.42 -7.31
CA PHE A 47 7.64 26.05 -8.42
C PHE A 47 8.71 25.05 -7.96
N TYR A 48 8.68 23.85 -8.51
CA TYR A 48 9.64 22.79 -8.23
C TYR A 48 9.96 22.03 -9.52
N ARG A 49 11.25 21.98 -9.87
CA ARG A 49 11.75 21.50 -11.17
C ARG A 49 11.29 20.08 -11.55
N TYR A 50 11.10 19.21 -10.56
CA TYR A 50 10.74 17.80 -10.79
C TYR A 50 9.31 17.48 -10.33
N LYS A 51 8.43 18.50 -10.27
CA LYS A 51 7.07 18.36 -9.71
C LYS A 51 6.25 17.31 -10.44
N GLU A 52 6.22 17.39 -11.77
CA GLU A 52 5.45 16.48 -12.62
C GLU A 52 5.98 15.05 -12.49
N ASN A 53 7.29 14.84 -12.62
CA ASN A 53 7.93 13.53 -12.44
C ASN A 53 7.65 12.95 -11.06
N ASN A 54 7.67 13.76 -10.00
CA ASN A 54 7.38 13.28 -8.64
C ASN A 54 5.91 12.92 -8.45
N ILE A 55 4.99 13.64 -9.10
CA ILE A 55 3.55 13.31 -9.12
C ILE A 55 3.33 11.99 -9.85
N GLU A 56 3.95 11.80 -11.01
CA GLU A 56 3.86 10.58 -11.81
C GLU A 56 4.40 9.37 -11.04
N ASN A 57 5.63 9.48 -10.52
CA ASN A 57 6.23 8.46 -9.65
C ASN A 57 5.32 8.13 -8.45
N ALA A 58 4.69 9.14 -7.84
CA ALA A 58 3.78 8.90 -6.72
C ALA A 58 2.47 8.21 -7.15
N LYS A 59 1.95 8.51 -8.35
CA LYS A 59 0.79 7.80 -8.93
C LYS A 59 1.11 6.33 -9.17
N GLU A 60 2.24 6.04 -9.82
CA GLU A 60 2.68 4.66 -10.07
C GLU A 60 2.85 3.87 -8.78
N GLN A 61 3.50 4.46 -7.76
CA GLN A 61 3.68 3.77 -6.48
C GLN A 61 2.34 3.54 -5.77
N LYS A 62 1.42 4.51 -5.81
CA LYS A 62 0.07 4.35 -5.25
C LYS A 62 -0.66 3.18 -5.92
N GLU A 63 -0.64 3.10 -7.24
CA GLU A 63 -1.27 2.02 -8.01
C GLU A 63 -0.62 0.68 -7.71
N LYS A 64 0.71 0.61 -7.67
CA LYS A 64 1.44 -0.60 -7.29
C LYS A 64 0.99 -1.16 -5.93
N TYR A 65 0.81 -0.31 -4.92
CA TYR A 65 0.31 -0.77 -3.62
C TYR A 65 -1.16 -1.20 -3.68
N TYR A 66 -2.01 -0.55 -4.46
CA TYR A 66 -3.37 -1.04 -4.65
C TYR A 66 -3.40 -2.40 -5.36
N SER A 67 -2.59 -2.62 -6.38
CA SER A 67 -2.47 -3.94 -7.03
C SER A 67 -1.98 -5.01 -6.04
N MET A 68 -0.96 -4.72 -5.24
CA MET A 68 -0.49 -5.63 -4.19
C MET A 68 -1.58 -5.99 -3.18
N LYS A 69 -2.48 -5.06 -2.87
CA LYS A 69 -3.61 -5.32 -1.97
C LYS A 69 -4.58 -6.32 -2.62
N GLU A 70 -4.87 -6.18 -3.91
CA GLU A 70 -5.72 -7.12 -4.63
C GLU A 70 -5.07 -8.51 -4.71
N ASP A 71 -3.76 -8.60 -5.00
CA ASP A 71 -3.01 -9.88 -4.98
C ASP A 71 -3.05 -10.56 -3.61
N LEU A 72 -2.90 -9.76 -2.54
CA LEU A 72 -3.02 -10.23 -1.17
C LEU A 72 -4.44 -10.63 -0.82
N LEU A 73 -5.47 -10.16 -1.52
CA LEU A 73 -6.87 -10.54 -1.27
C LEU A 73 -7.29 -11.73 -2.14
N LEU A 74 -6.71 -11.94 -3.33
CA LEU A 74 -7.02 -13.09 -4.19
C LEU A 74 -6.80 -14.43 -3.51
N ASN A 75 -5.76 -14.52 -2.67
CA ASN A 75 -5.41 -15.75 -1.96
C ASN A 75 -6.28 -16.01 -0.71
N PHE A 76 -7.22 -15.12 -0.38
CA PHE A 76 -8.06 -15.24 0.81
C PHE A 76 -9.51 -14.93 0.49
N SER A 77 -10.43 -15.57 1.22
CA SER A 77 -11.86 -15.26 1.13
C SER A 77 -12.28 -14.40 2.33
N PRO A 78 -12.06 -13.06 2.29
CA PRO A 78 -12.48 -12.19 3.37
C PRO A 78 -14.00 -12.27 3.55
N LYS A 79 -14.46 -12.45 4.79
CA LYS A 79 -15.90 -12.49 5.10
C LYS A 79 -16.61 -11.15 4.85
N LEU A 80 -15.87 -10.03 4.97
CA LEU A 80 -16.40 -8.69 4.81
C LEU A 80 -15.32 -7.78 4.21
N ILE A 81 -15.64 -7.08 3.12
CA ILE A 81 -14.79 -6.05 2.52
C ILE A 81 -15.57 -4.74 2.56
N HIS A 82 -15.05 -3.76 3.31
CA HIS A 82 -15.57 -2.39 3.24
C HIS A 82 -15.07 -1.73 1.95
N LYS A 83 -15.97 -1.54 0.99
CA LYS A 83 -15.71 -0.80 -0.25
C LYS A 83 -16.28 0.61 -0.11
N GLN A 84 -15.46 1.62 -0.36
CA GLN A 84 -15.94 3.00 -0.47
C GLN A 84 -16.45 3.19 -1.91
N TYR A 85 -17.74 3.54 -2.05
CA TYR A 85 -18.30 3.94 -3.34
C TYR A 85 -17.80 5.37 -3.63
N ALA A 86 -17.03 5.53 -4.70
CA ALA A 86 -16.76 6.83 -5.28
C ALA A 86 -17.82 7.03 -6.37
N GLY A 87 -18.89 7.75 -6.03
CA GLY A 87 -19.89 8.22 -7.00
C GLY A 87 -19.34 9.36 -7.85
#